data_AF-A0A9D4RJ62-F1
#
_entry.id   AF-A0A9D4RJ62-F1
#
_cell.length_a   1.000
_cell.length_b   1.000
_cell.length_c   1.000
_cell.angle_alpha   90.00
_cell.angle_beta   90.00
_cell.angle_gamma   90.00
#
_symmetry.space_group_name_H-M   'P 1'
#
loop_
_entity.id
_entity.type
_entity.pdbx_description
1 polymer ?
#
loop_
_entity_poly.entity_id
_entity_poly.type
_entity_poly.pdbx_seq_one_letter_code
_entity_poly.pdbx_strand_id
1 'polypeptide(L)' 'MVLDWETGNLLWTDRTYNHISMARGDGMYPTVVISGLDQPMGIAVHPERGYFLFTS' A
#
# COMPACT_ATOMS: atom_id res chain seq x y z
N MET A 1 6.21 -0.61 -3.33
CA MET A 1 5.42 0.60 -3.61
C MET A 1 4.73 0.43 -4.94
N VAL A 2 3.49 0.89 -5.06
CA VAL A 2 2.67 0.77 -6.27
C VAL A 2 1.69 1.94 -6.34
N LEU A 3 1.46 2.45 -7.56
CA LEU A 3 0.44 3.46 -7.83
C LEU A 3 -0.80 2.76 -8.39
N ASP A 4 -1.93 2.93 -7.74
CA ASP A 4 -3.23 2.65 -8.31
C ASP A 4 -3.60 3.79 -9.26
N TRP A 5 -3.60 3.52 -10.56
CA TRP A 5 -3.87 4.51 -11.60
C TRP A 5 -5.36 4.84 -11.74
N GLU A 6 -6.26 3.98 -11.24
CA GLU A 6 -7.70 4.21 -11.30
C GLU A 6 -8.14 5.15 -10.18
N THR A 7 -7.63 4.94 -8.97
CA THR A 7 -7.93 5.80 -7.81
C THR A 7 -6.94 6.95 -7.62
N GLY A 8 -5.77 6.87 -8.25
CA GLY A 8 -4.68 7.82 -8.06
C GLY A 8 -4.02 7.72 -6.68
N ASN A 9 -4.12 6.58 -6.00
CA ASN A 9 -3.54 6.36 -4.68
C ASN A 9 -2.20 5.63 -4.75
N LEU A 10 -1.26 6.03 -3.90
CA LEU A 10 0.03 5.38 -3.71
C LEU A 10 -0.04 4.44 -2.52
N LEU A 11 0.34 3.17 -2.70
CA LEU A 11 0.45 2.19 -1.62
C LEU A 11 1.89 1.70 -1.47
N TRP A 12 2.34 1.52 -0.23
CA TRP A 12 3.66 0.96 0.06
C TRP A 12 3.69 0.12 1.33
N THR A 13 4.60 -0.84 1.34
CA THR A 13 4.96 -1.66 2.50
C THR A 13 6.07 -0.97 3.28
N ASP A 14 5.96 -0.95 4.60
CA ASP A 14 7.00 -0.49 5.51
C ASP A 14 7.46 -1.67 6.37
N ARG A 15 8.72 -2.09 6.18
CA ARG A 15 9.33 -3.19 6.95
C ARG A 15 9.85 -2.75 8.31
N THR A 16 10.12 -1.46 8.48
CA THR A 16 10.60 -0.92 9.75
C THR A 16 9.45 -0.87 10.74
N TYR A 17 8.28 -0.45 10.27
CA TYR A 17 7.07 -0.28 11.07
C TYR A 17 6.03 -1.37 10.85
N ASN A 18 6.33 -2.39 10.05
CA ASN A 18 5.53 -3.59 9.89
C ASN A 18 4.08 -3.30 9.49
N HIS A 19 3.90 -2.46 8.47
CA HIS A 19 2.60 -2.01 8.02
C HIS A 19 2.53 -1.77 6.51
N ILE A 20 1.32 -1.57 6.01
CA ILE A 20 1.05 -1.02 4.67
C ILE A 20 0.38 0.32 4.86
N SER A 21 0.86 1.30 4.11
CA SER A 21 0.35 2.66 4.11
C SER A 21 -0.12 3.06 2.72
N MET A 22 -1.07 4.01 2.70
CA MET A 22 -1.66 4.57 1.50
C MET A 22 -1.62 6.11 1.59
N ALA A 23 -1.40 6.78 0.47
CA ALA A 23 -1.48 8.22 0.32
C ALA A 23 -2.10 8.56 -1.03
N ARG A 24 -2.39 9.84 -1.27
CA ARG A 24 -2.63 10.33 -2.63
C ARG A 24 -1.39 10.11 -3.50
N GLY A 25 -1.55 10.09 -4.82
CA GLY A 25 -0.46 9.87 -5.78
C GLY A 25 0.64 10.93 -5.74
N ASP A 26 0.39 12.08 -5.11
CA ASP A 26 1.37 13.14 -4.82
C ASP A 26 2.09 12.95 -3.47
N GLY A 27 1.81 11.87 -2.74
CA GLY A 27 2.38 11.54 -1.44
C GLY A 27 1.69 12.23 -0.26
N MET A 28 0.66 13.05 -0.49
CA MET A 28 -0.05 13.74 0.59
C MET A 28 -1.02 12.82 1.33
N TYR A 29 -1.22 13.13 2.61
CA TYR A 29 -2.16 12.45 3.52
C TYR A 29 -1.87 10.94 3.70
N PRO A 30 -0.65 10.57 4.11
CA PRO A 30 -0.31 9.17 4.39
C PRO A 30 -1.17 8.62 5.54
N THR A 31 -1.74 7.44 5.34
CA THR A 31 -2.56 6.72 6.32
C THR A 31 -2.16 5.25 6.35
N VAL A 32 -2.04 4.68 7.55
CA VAL A 32 -1.81 3.23 7.72
C VAL A 32 -3.12 2.48 7.47
N VAL A 33 -3.10 1.55 6.51
CA VAL A 33 -4.30 0.76 6.13
C VAL A 33 -4.28 -0.66 6.67
N ILE A 34 -3.09 -1.23 6.88
CA ILE A 34 -2.90 -2.53 7.53
C ILE A 34 -1.67 -2.42 8.45
N SER A 35 -1.77 -2.88 9.69
CA SER A 35 -0.67 -2.87 10.67
C SER A 35 -0.43 -4.26 11.25
N GLY A 36 0.70 -4.44 11.93
CA GLY A 36 1.04 -5.70 12.61
C GLY A 36 1.45 -6.82 11.66
N LEU A 37 2.01 -6.46 10.51
CA LEU A 37 2.53 -7.42 9.53
C LEU A 37 3.91 -7.92 9.93
N ASP A 38 4.28 -9.13 9.53
CA ASP A 38 5.66 -9.60 9.67
C ASP A 38 6.43 -9.25 8.39
N GLN A 39 7.42 -8.37 8.49
CA GLN A 39 8.37 -8.01 7.43
C GLN A 39 7.77 -7.84 6.00
N PRO A 40 6.73 -6.99 5.78
CA PRO A 40 6.07 -6.91 4.49
C PRO A 40 7.03 -6.48 3.34
N MET A 41 7.13 -7.30 2.30
CA MET A 41 8.12 -7.17 1.23
C MET A 41 7.56 -6.57 -0.06
N GLY A 42 6.53 -7.20 -0.62
CA GLY A 42 5.98 -6.91 -1.95
C GLY A 42 4.53 -6.46 -1.88
N ILE A 43 4.09 -5.67 -2.86
CA ILE A 43 2.70 -5.21 -2.97
C ILE A 43 2.30 -5.04 -4.43
N ALA A 44 1.09 -5.46 -4.77
CA ALA A 44 0.47 -5.31 -6.10
C ALA A 44 -1.01 -4.94 -5.94
N VAL A 45 -1.54 -4.09 -6.83
CA VAL A 45 -2.95 -3.66 -6.82
C VAL A 45 -3.70 -4.29 -7.98
N HIS A 46 -4.99 -4.57 -7.77
CA HIS A 46 -5.94 -4.91 -8.82
C HIS A 46 -7.07 -3.86 -8.81
N PRO A 47 -6.88 -2.70 -9.47
CA PRO A 47 -7.78 -1.55 -9.38
C PRO A 47 -9.25 -1.89 -9.70
N GLU A 48 -9.47 -2.59 -10.82
CA GLU A 48 -10.81 -2.97 -11.30
C GLU A 48 -11.61 -3.85 -10.32
N ARG A 49 -10.92 -4.51 -9.37
CA ARG A 49 -11.54 -5.37 -8.36
C ARG A 49 -11.47 -4.79 -6.95
N GLY A 50 -10.83 -3.63 -6.78
CA GLY A 50 -10.75 -2.93 -5.50
C GLY A 50 -9.96 -3.65 -4.41
N TYR A 51 -9.01 -4.52 -4.75
CA TYR A 51 -8.13 -5.16 -3.77
C TYR A 51 -6.65 -5.04 -4.13
N PHE A 52 -5.80 -5.26 -3.13
CA PHE A 52 -4.36 -5.41 -3.31
C PHE A 52 -3.90 -6.70 -2.65
N LEU A 53 -2.76 -7.19 -3.13
CA LEU A 53 -2.07 -8.36 -2.62
C LEU A 53 -0.71 -7.91 -2.10
N PHE A 54 -0.24 -8.52 -1.02
CA PHE A 54 1.09 -8.27 -0.49
C PHE A 54 1.74 -9.57 -0.03
N THR A 55 3.07 -9.54 0.09
CA THR A 55 3.85 -10.66 0.62
C THR A 55 4.56 -10.23 1.90
N SER A 56 4.61 -11.12 2.87
CA SER A 56 5.48 -11.06 4.05
C SER A 56 6.72 -11.91 3.81
#